data_AF-A0AAC9R463-F1
#
_entry.id   AF-A0AAC9R463-F1
#
_cell.length_a   1.000
_cell.length_b   1.000
_cell.length_c   1.000
_cell.angle_alpha   90.00
_cell.angle_beta   90.00
_cell.angle_gamma   90.00
#
_symmetry.space_group_name_H-M   'P 1'
#
loop_
_entity.id
_entity.type
_entity.pdbx_description
1 polymer ?
#
loop_
_entity_poly.entity_id
_entity_poly.type
_entity_poly.pdbx_seq_one_letter_code
_entity_poly.pdbx_strand_id
1 'polypeptide(L)'
;MVEKQKINEVIVVEGRDDTANLKRYFDCETYETGGSSIDDRDLERLKRLEDKRGIIVFTDPDFQGERIRKIIMKAVPNAKHAFLNRDEARPKGKGSLGVEHANFEALNQALAEVFGGEKVTDEFGSAKTQGLSSDRSSVSKKEVLTELTQTDLMSFGLVMAADSRKRREFLCEQLRIGYANGKQIKKRLNMFKITKEQIENVMKNY
;
A
#
# COMPACT_ATOMS: atom_id res chain seq x y z
N MET A 1 11.13 17.72 23.80
CA MET A 1 10.62 17.65 22.42
C MET A 1 10.46 16.18 22.10
N VAL A 2 9.31 15.75 21.59
CA VAL A 2 9.12 14.35 21.17
C VAL A 2 9.84 14.19 19.84
N GLU A 3 10.80 13.27 19.76
CA GLU A 3 11.49 12.94 18.53
C GLU A 3 10.50 12.31 17.55
N LYS A 4 10.33 12.94 16.38
CA LYS A 4 9.41 12.45 15.35
C LYS A 4 10.17 11.56 14.37
N GLN A 5 9.57 10.45 14.00
CA GLN A 5 10.12 9.61 12.94
C GLN A 5 10.19 10.40 11.63
N LYS A 6 11.37 10.39 11.01
CA LYS A 6 11.63 11.10 9.75
C LYS A 6 11.22 10.25 8.54
N ILE A 7 10.54 10.88 7.60
CA ILE A 7 10.13 10.31 6.32
C ILE A 7 10.83 11.09 5.21
N ASN A 8 11.63 10.39 4.40
CA ASN A 8 12.47 11.04 3.38
C ASN A 8 11.71 11.29 2.07
N GLU A 9 10.81 10.38 1.72
CA GLU A 9 9.90 10.51 0.58
C GLU A 9 8.89 11.65 0.79
N VAL A 10 8.40 12.22 -0.31
CA VAL A 10 7.32 13.20 -0.25
C VAL A 10 5.97 12.48 -0.19
N ILE A 11 5.16 12.80 0.81
CA ILE A 11 3.83 12.20 0.96
C ILE A 11 2.80 13.01 0.17
N VAL A 12 2.19 12.40 -0.83
CA VAL A 12 1.12 13.03 -1.63
C VAL A 12 -0.22 12.83 -0.93
N VAL A 13 -0.89 13.93 -0.61
CA VAL A 13 -2.16 13.98 0.12
C VAL A 13 -3.19 14.86 -0.59
N GLU A 14 -4.46 14.75 -0.22
CA GLU A 14 -5.55 15.49 -0.88
C GLU A 14 -5.62 16.95 -0.40
N GLY A 15 -5.45 17.15 0.92
CA GLY A 15 -5.67 18.45 1.54
C GLY A 15 -4.73 18.80 2.70
N ARG A 16 -4.97 20.01 3.23
CA ARG A 16 -4.17 20.60 4.31
C ARG A 16 -4.36 19.89 5.65
N ASP A 17 -5.55 19.35 5.90
CA ASP A 17 -5.86 18.66 7.14
C ASP A 17 -5.12 17.31 7.24
N ASP A 18 -4.92 16.62 6.11
CA ASP A 18 -4.03 15.46 6.01
C ASP A 18 -2.59 15.84 6.32
N THR A 19 -2.09 16.91 5.68
CA THR A 19 -0.76 17.48 5.97
C THR A 19 -0.61 17.78 7.45
N ALA A 20 -1.61 18.41 8.06
CA ALA A 20 -1.59 18.75 9.47
C ALA A 20 -1.54 17.50 10.34
N ASN A 21 -2.31 16.46 10.02
CA ASN A 21 -2.34 15.23 10.80
C ASN A 21 -1.02 14.44 10.69
N LEU A 22 -0.46 14.31 9.49
CA LEU A 22 0.85 13.66 9.29
C LEU A 22 1.96 14.39 10.02
N LYS A 23 2.04 15.71 9.89
CA LYS A 23 3.06 16.53 10.56
C LYS A 23 2.90 16.60 12.07
N ARG A 24 1.74 16.21 12.64
CA ARG A 24 1.63 16.03 14.11
C ARG A 24 2.54 14.92 14.60
N TYR A 25 2.67 13.83 13.84
CA TYR A 25 3.34 12.61 14.28
C TYR A 25 4.71 12.38 13.62
N PHE A 26 4.92 12.84 12.39
CA PHE A 26 6.12 12.56 11.59
C PHE A 26 6.85 13.84 11.19
N ASP A 27 8.17 13.75 11.04
CA ASP A 27 8.98 14.74 10.34
C ASP A 27 8.97 14.40 8.85
N CYS A 28 8.05 15.02 8.10
CA CYS A 28 7.78 14.66 6.72
C CYS A 28 7.46 15.89 5.86
N GLU A 29 7.75 15.78 4.56
CA GLU A 29 7.29 16.72 3.55
C GLU A 29 6.05 16.18 2.85
N THR A 30 5.10 17.06 2.57
CA THR A 30 3.83 16.72 1.90
C THR A 30 3.67 17.49 0.60
N TYR A 31 3.04 16.84 -0.39
CA TYR A 31 2.54 17.48 -1.62
C TYR A 31 1.01 17.40 -1.61
N GLU A 32 0.34 18.54 -1.55
CA GLU A 32 -1.12 18.63 -1.54
C GLU A 32 -1.65 18.74 -2.97
N THR A 33 -2.59 17.88 -3.37
CA THR A 33 -3.21 17.94 -4.71
C THR A 33 -4.30 19.02 -4.84
N GLY A 34 -4.63 19.72 -3.76
CA GLY A 34 -5.62 20.80 -3.78
C GLY A 34 -7.07 20.31 -3.95
N GLY A 35 -7.37 19.10 -3.47
CA GLY A 35 -8.67 18.43 -3.62
C GLY A 35 -8.72 17.42 -4.77
N SER A 36 -9.88 17.32 -5.44
CA SER A 36 -10.24 16.20 -6.33
C SER A 36 -9.64 16.22 -7.74
N SER A 37 -8.86 17.25 -8.10
CA SER A 37 -8.37 17.44 -9.47
C SER A 37 -6.85 17.54 -9.48
N ILE A 38 -6.20 16.61 -10.17
CA ILE A 38 -4.76 16.61 -10.44
C ILE A 38 -4.56 17.00 -11.90
N ASP A 39 -3.81 18.06 -12.16
CA ASP A 39 -3.53 18.55 -13.52
C ASP A 39 -2.17 18.03 -14.05
N ASP A 40 -1.87 18.30 -15.33
CA ASP A 40 -0.60 17.83 -15.94
C ASP A 40 0.64 18.45 -15.27
N ARG A 41 0.52 19.65 -14.69
CA ARG A 41 1.63 20.30 -13.97
C ARG A 41 1.87 19.62 -12.64
N ASP A 42 0.82 19.20 -11.94
CA ASP A 42 0.94 18.37 -10.75
C ASP A 42 1.65 17.05 -11.08
N LEU A 43 1.23 16.38 -12.15
CA LEU A 43 1.87 15.13 -12.57
C LEU A 43 3.34 15.31 -12.94
N GLU A 44 3.71 16.40 -13.61
CA GLU A 44 5.11 16.71 -13.90
C GLU A 44 5.92 16.97 -12.63
N ARG A 45 5.35 17.68 -11.65
CA ARG A 45 5.98 17.89 -10.35
C ARG A 45 6.17 16.58 -9.59
N LEU A 46 5.14 15.73 -9.55
CA LEU A 46 5.21 14.42 -8.89
C LEU A 46 6.29 13.52 -9.50
N LYS A 47 6.43 13.50 -10.83
CA LYS A 47 7.52 12.77 -11.51
C LYS A 47 8.90 13.26 -11.05
N ARG A 48 9.11 14.58 -11.01
CA ARG A 48 10.38 15.16 -10.55
C ARG A 48 10.66 14.89 -9.07
N LEU A 49 9.62 14.80 -8.24
CA LEU A 49 9.75 14.45 -6.83
C LEU A 49 10.12 12.97 -6.65
N GLU A 50 9.46 12.09 -7.41
CA GLU A 50 9.76 10.66 -7.44
C GLU A 50 11.23 10.42 -7.81
N ASP A 51 11.71 11.06 -8.89
CA ASP A 51 13.10 10.89 -9.35
C ASP A 51 14.16 11.36 -8.31
N LYS A 52 13.81 12.33 -7.45
CA LYS A 52 14.75 12.93 -6.50
C LYS A 52 14.73 12.27 -5.13
N ARG A 53 13.56 11.92 -4.63
CA ARG A 53 13.35 11.48 -3.24
C ARG A 53 12.43 10.27 -3.11
N GLY A 54 11.68 9.94 -4.16
CA GLY A 54 10.51 9.07 -4.05
C GLY A 54 9.28 9.82 -3.53
N ILE A 55 8.10 9.33 -3.92
CA ILE A 55 6.80 9.76 -3.42
C ILE A 55 6.04 8.59 -2.80
N ILE A 56 5.26 8.90 -1.76
CA ILE A 56 4.28 7.98 -1.16
C ILE A 56 2.91 8.60 -1.35
N VAL A 57 2.06 7.97 -2.15
CA VAL A 57 0.67 8.39 -2.31
C VAL A 57 -0.15 7.90 -1.12
N PHE A 58 -0.68 8.83 -0.35
CA PHE A 58 -1.47 8.55 0.85
C PHE A 58 -2.76 9.38 0.87
N THR A 59 -3.69 8.97 0.03
CA THR A 59 -5.02 9.58 -0.16
C THR A 59 -6.09 8.86 0.64
N ASP A 60 -7.29 9.45 0.69
CA ASP A 60 -8.41 8.92 1.47
C ASP A 60 -8.94 7.60 0.90
N PRO A 61 -9.48 6.69 1.74
CA PRO A 61 -10.09 5.44 1.30
C PRO A 61 -11.53 5.66 0.79
N ASP A 62 -11.71 6.69 -0.04
CA ASP A 62 -12.97 7.12 -0.61
C ASP A 62 -12.93 7.10 -2.15
N PHE A 63 -13.95 7.67 -2.81
CA PHE A 63 -13.99 7.69 -4.27
C PHE A 63 -12.99 8.68 -4.87
N GLN A 64 -12.76 9.84 -4.25
CA GLN A 64 -11.89 10.87 -4.80
C GLN A 64 -10.42 10.50 -4.64
N GLY A 65 -10.03 9.99 -3.47
CA GLY A 65 -8.69 9.49 -3.23
C GLY A 65 -8.33 8.34 -4.17
N GLU A 66 -9.26 7.41 -4.42
CA GLU A 66 -9.02 6.35 -5.40
C GLU A 66 -8.89 6.87 -6.84
N ARG A 67 -9.59 7.96 -7.20
CA ARG A 67 -9.41 8.61 -8.52
C ARG A 67 -8.03 9.23 -8.64
N ILE A 68 -7.62 10.04 -7.67
CA ILE A 68 -6.30 10.68 -7.62
C ILE A 68 -5.22 9.60 -7.71
N ARG A 69 -5.33 8.56 -6.88
CA ARG A 69 -4.42 7.41 -6.86
C ARG A 69 -4.29 6.76 -8.23
N LYS A 70 -5.40 6.49 -8.93
CA LYS A 70 -5.37 5.90 -10.28
C LYS A 70 -4.66 6.77 -11.30
N ILE A 71 -4.83 8.10 -11.21
CA ILE A 71 -4.17 9.03 -12.12
C ILE A 71 -2.67 9.03 -11.85
N ILE A 72 -2.25 9.14 -10.58
CA ILE A 72 -0.84 9.11 -10.19
C ILE A 72 -0.20 7.77 -10.55
N MET A 73 -0.84 6.64 -10.24
CA MET A 73 -0.36 5.29 -10.60
C MET A 73 -0.06 5.14 -12.09
N LYS A 74 -0.85 5.78 -12.96
CA LYS A 74 -0.64 5.75 -14.41
C LYS A 74 0.53 6.63 -14.83
N ALA A 75 0.69 7.79 -14.18
CA ALA A 75 1.70 8.79 -14.54
C ALA A 75 3.07 8.52 -13.91
N VAL A 76 3.10 7.92 -12.72
CA VAL A 76 4.28 7.65 -11.88
C VAL A 76 4.19 6.20 -11.37
N PRO A 77 4.49 5.19 -12.20
CA PRO A 77 4.27 3.78 -11.86
C PRO A 77 5.11 3.25 -10.68
N ASN A 78 6.22 3.91 -10.38
CA ASN A 78 7.12 3.53 -9.28
C ASN A 78 6.73 4.18 -7.94
N ALA A 79 5.76 5.11 -7.96
CA ALA A 79 5.27 5.75 -6.77
C ALA A 79 4.86 4.69 -5.74
N LYS A 80 5.28 4.89 -4.50
CA LYS A 80 4.85 4.04 -3.41
C LYS A 80 3.42 4.42 -2.99
N HIS A 81 2.71 3.49 -2.36
CA HIS A 81 1.30 3.66 -2.05
C HIS A 81 0.98 3.15 -0.65
N ALA A 82 0.59 4.06 0.24
CA ALA A 82 0.08 3.74 1.57
C ALA A 82 -1.45 3.74 1.57
N PHE A 83 -2.07 2.92 2.43
CA PHE A 83 -3.53 2.79 2.54
C PHE A 83 -3.97 2.69 4.00
N LEU A 84 -5.04 3.41 4.32
CA LEU A 84 -5.83 3.18 5.53
C LEU A 84 -6.97 2.22 5.23
N ASN A 85 -7.29 1.37 6.20
CA ASN A 85 -8.57 0.68 6.21
C ASN A 85 -9.69 1.68 6.53
N ARG A 86 -10.90 1.37 6.07
CA ARG A 86 -12.03 2.32 6.15
C ARG A 86 -12.34 2.75 7.58
N ASP A 87 -12.21 1.83 8.54
CA ASP A 87 -12.50 2.13 9.94
C ASP A 87 -11.43 3.02 10.60
N GLU A 88 -10.20 3.00 10.08
CA GLU A 88 -9.09 3.83 10.57
C GLU A 88 -9.17 5.27 10.09
N ALA A 89 -9.80 5.48 8.93
CA ALA A 89 -10.05 6.79 8.36
C ALA A 89 -11.40 7.38 8.80
N ARG A 90 -12.14 6.70 9.69
CA ARG A 90 -13.50 7.12 10.06
C ARG A 90 -13.46 8.32 11.03
N PRO A 91 -14.27 9.37 10.80
CA PRO A 91 -14.40 10.48 11.74
C PRO A 91 -15.06 10.02 13.05
N LYS A 92 -14.72 10.70 14.15
CA LYS A 92 -15.38 10.50 15.46
C LYS A 92 -16.86 10.98 15.48
N GLY A 93 -17.32 11.66 14.43
CA GLY A 93 -18.66 12.22 14.31
C GLY A 93 -19.17 12.18 12.86
N LYS A 94 -19.92 13.20 12.45
CA LYS A 94 -20.31 13.35 11.03
C LYS A 94 -19.11 13.83 10.21
N GLY A 95 -18.84 13.15 9.10
CA GLY A 95 -17.77 13.53 8.17
C GLY A 95 -17.54 12.43 7.12
N SER A 96 -16.67 12.72 6.15
CA SER A 96 -16.13 11.75 5.21
C SER A 96 -14.99 10.95 5.82
N LEU A 97 -14.59 9.85 5.18
CA LEU A 97 -13.36 9.16 5.57
C LEU A 97 -12.16 10.03 5.19
N GLY A 98 -11.11 10.05 6.01
CA GLY A 98 -9.88 10.75 5.63
C GLY A 98 -8.64 10.45 6.46
N VAL A 99 -7.47 10.72 5.87
CA VAL A 99 -6.17 10.61 6.55
C VAL A 99 -6.10 11.57 7.75
N GLU A 100 -6.77 12.72 7.68
CA GLU A 100 -6.97 13.66 8.79
C GLU A 100 -7.59 13.06 10.08
N HIS A 101 -8.29 11.93 9.97
CA HIS A 101 -8.95 11.28 11.11
C HIS A 101 -8.16 10.13 11.73
N ALA A 102 -7.14 9.64 11.04
CA ALA A 102 -6.36 8.50 11.48
C ALA A 102 -5.51 8.83 12.71
N ASN A 103 -5.40 7.85 13.61
CA ASN A 103 -4.52 7.93 14.76
C ASN A 103 -3.07 7.57 14.38
N PHE A 104 -2.14 7.78 15.31
CA PHE A 104 -0.73 7.48 15.10
C PHE A 104 -0.47 6.03 14.68
N GLU A 105 -1.14 5.06 15.31
CA GLU A 105 -0.92 3.64 15.05
C GLU A 105 -1.29 3.26 13.61
N ALA A 106 -2.46 3.71 13.14
CA ALA A 106 -2.91 3.46 11.78
C ALA A 106 -2.02 4.14 10.74
N LEU A 107 -1.62 5.40 10.97
CA LEU A 107 -0.69 6.11 10.08
C LEU A 107 0.68 5.44 10.04
N ASN A 108 1.21 5.05 11.20
CA ASN A 108 2.50 4.40 11.31
C ASN A 108 2.48 3.03 10.61
N GLN A 109 1.42 2.24 10.80
CA GLN A 109 1.28 0.96 10.11
C GLN A 109 1.20 1.13 8.59
N ALA A 110 0.34 2.04 8.11
CA ALA A 110 0.16 2.30 6.68
C ALA A 110 1.44 2.78 5.99
N LEU A 111 2.30 3.53 6.69
CA LEU A 111 3.57 4.02 6.17
C LEU A 111 4.71 3.01 6.35
N ALA A 112 4.74 2.23 7.43
CA ALA A 112 5.76 1.22 7.69
C ALA A 112 5.84 0.15 6.58
N GLU A 113 4.69 -0.27 6.06
CA GLU A 113 4.60 -1.24 4.96
C GLU A 113 5.24 -0.73 3.66
N VAL A 114 5.38 0.59 3.54
CA VAL A 114 5.90 1.27 2.37
C VAL A 114 7.42 1.54 2.46
N PHE A 115 7.95 1.64 3.69
CA PHE A 115 9.39 1.79 3.92
C PHE A 115 10.18 0.49 3.70
N GLY A 116 9.53 -0.67 3.87
CA GLY A 116 10.15 -2.01 3.79
C GLY A 116 10.30 -2.58 2.38
N GLY A 117 10.93 -1.84 1.45
CA GLY A 117 11.45 -2.42 0.22
C GLY A 117 12.44 -3.54 0.56
N GLU A 118 12.11 -4.77 0.17
CA GLU A 118 12.67 -6.06 0.62
C GLU A 118 12.20 -6.49 2.02
N LYS A 119 11.12 -7.28 2.07
CA LYS A 119 11.03 -8.31 3.11
C LYS A 119 12.17 -9.29 2.86
N VAL A 120 13.29 -9.09 3.53
CA VAL A 120 14.19 -10.19 3.86
C VAL A 120 13.33 -11.20 4.61
N THR A 121 13.16 -12.36 4.01
CA THR A 121 12.60 -13.54 4.65
C THR A 121 13.39 -13.87 5.90
N ASP A 122 12.66 -14.41 6.87
CA ASP A 122 13.09 -15.09 8.08
C ASP A 122 13.00 -14.22 9.32
N GLU A 123 11.91 -14.39 10.07
CA GLU A 123 11.93 -14.67 11.52
C GLU A 123 10.59 -15.28 11.96
N PHE A 124 10.39 -16.57 11.68
CA PHE A 124 9.59 -17.48 12.52
C PHE A 124 10.23 -18.88 12.45
N GLY A 125 11.30 -19.05 13.21
CA GLY A 125 12.08 -20.29 13.23
C GLY A 125 13.07 -20.26 14.38
N SER A 126 12.56 -20.41 15.60
CA SER A 126 13.38 -20.66 16.78
C SER A 126 14.15 -21.97 16.60
N ALA A 127 15.48 -21.91 16.47
CA ALA A 127 16.41 -22.88 17.05
C ALA A 127 17.89 -22.47 16.87
N LYS A 128 18.53 -22.20 18.01
CA LYS A 128 19.89 -22.62 18.41
C LYS A 128 20.93 -22.94 17.31
N THR A 129 21.98 -22.12 17.32
CA THR A 129 23.42 -22.47 17.43
C THR A 129 24.01 -23.65 16.61
N GLN A 130 24.99 -23.31 15.76
CA GLN A 130 26.35 -23.88 15.62
C GLN A 130 26.76 -24.12 14.15
N GLY A 131 27.76 -23.35 13.70
CA GLY A 131 29.00 -23.87 13.10
C GLY A 131 29.00 -24.54 11.71
N LEU A 132 29.85 -23.97 10.85
CA LEU A 132 30.79 -24.61 9.91
C LEU A 132 30.44 -24.78 8.41
N SER A 133 31.46 -24.41 7.62
CA SER A 133 31.87 -24.87 6.26
C SER A 133 30.91 -24.61 5.09
N SER A 134 31.25 -23.70 4.17
CA SER A 134 32.16 -23.93 3.03
C SER A 134 31.69 -25.06 2.11
N ASP A 135 30.78 -24.76 1.19
CA ASP A 135 30.98 -25.21 -0.19
C ASP A 135 30.16 -24.40 -1.20
N ARG A 136 30.80 -24.13 -2.34
CA ARG A 136 30.22 -23.45 -3.49
C ARG A 136 29.35 -24.46 -4.24
N SER A 137 28.05 -24.20 -4.37
CA SER A 137 27.28 -24.39 -5.61
C SER A 137 25.79 -24.50 -5.32
N SER A 138 25.02 -23.48 -5.67
CA SER A 138 23.66 -23.70 -6.16
C SER A 138 23.21 -22.45 -6.91
N VAL A 139 23.10 -22.67 -8.21
CA VAL A 139 22.71 -21.72 -9.24
C VAL A 139 21.40 -21.04 -8.87
N SER A 140 21.40 -19.72 -9.01
CA SER A 140 20.29 -18.80 -8.86
C SER A 140 18.99 -19.30 -9.51
N LYS A 141 18.04 -19.77 -8.71
CA LYS A 141 16.64 -19.86 -9.10
C LYS A 141 16.09 -18.43 -9.12
N LYS A 142 16.20 -17.75 -10.25
CA LYS A 142 15.51 -16.49 -10.49
C LYS A 142 14.02 -16.83 -10.55
N GLU A 143 13.31 -16.71 -9.44
CA GLU A 143 11.87 -16.92 -9.41
C GLU A 143 11.22 -15.99 -10.42
N VAL A 144 10.63 -16.58 -11.46
CA VAL A 144 9.82 -15.83 -12.42
C VAL A 144 8.55 -15.44 -11.66
N LEU A 145 8.49 -14.19 -11.20
CA LEU A 145 7.26 -13.59 -10.68
C LEU A 145 6.17 -13.75 -11.76
N THR A 146 5.30 -14.73 -11.55
CA THR A 146 4.26 -15.08 -12.52
C THR A 146 3.04 -14.21 -12.21
N GLU A 147 2.57 -13.44 -13.19
CA GLU A 147 1.36 -12.62 -13.01
C GLU A 147 0.15 -13.47 -12.64
N LEU A 148 -0.70 -12.97 -11.73
CA LEU A 148 -1.97 -13.61 -11.40
C LEU A 148 -2.90 -13.59 -12.60
N THR A 149 -3.45 -14.77 -12.89
CA THR A 149 -4.38 -15.00 -14.00
C THR A 149 -5.82 -14.90 -13.56
N GLN A 150 -6.75 -14.89 -14.53
CA GLN A 150 -8.18 -14.95 -14.23
C GLN A 150 -8.57 -16.26 -13.54
N THR A 151 -7.91 -17.36 -13.90
CA THR A 151 -8.12 -18.69 -13.31
C THR A 151 -7.72 -18.70 -11.83
N ASP A 152 -6.62 -18.05 -11.47
CA ASP A 152 -6.19 -17.92 -10.07
C ASP A 152 -7.23 -17.17 -9.23
N LEU A 153 -7.83 -16.12 -9.78
CA LEU A 153 -8.89 -15.38 -9.06
C LEU A 153 -10.14 -16.24 -8.83
N MET A 154 -10.49 -17.10 -9.79
CA MET A 154 -11.61 -18.03 -9.64
C MET A 154 -11.31 -19.09 -8.58
N SER A 155 -10.09 -19.66 -8.56
CA SER A 155 -9.71 -20.66 -7.56
C SER A 155 -9.70 -20.11 -6.13
N PHE A 156 -9.35 -18.83 -5.95
CA PHE A 156 -9.45 -18.15 -4.64
C PHE A 156 -10.87 -17.64 -4.31
N GLY A 157 -11.84 -17.82 -5.21
CA GLY A 157 -13.20 -17.32 -5.05
C GLY A 157 -13.33 -15.79 -5.11
N LEU A 158 -12.30 -15.08 -5.56
CA LEU A 158 -12.28 -13.61 -5.64
C LEU A 158 -13.20 -13.07 -6.74
N VAL A 159 -13.58 -13.94 -7.69
CA VAL A 159 -14.55 -13.68 -8.75
C VAL A 159 -15.45 -14.90 -8.97
N MET A 160 -16.66 -14.70 -9.52
CA MET A 160 -17.62 -15.74 -9.89
C MET A 160 -18.13 -16.65 -8.75
N ALA A 161 -17.85 -16.31 -7.48
CA ALA A 161 -18.42 -16.95 -6.31
C ALA A 161 -19.48 -16.04 -5.66
N ALA A 162 -20.44 -16.65 -4.93
CA ALA A 162 -21.51 -15.91 -4.26
C ALA A 162 -20.99 -14.90 -3.24
N ASP A 163 -19.88 -15.22 -2.56
CA ASP A 163 -19.23 -14.39 -1.55
C ASP A 163 -17.99 -13.64 -2.06
N SER A 164 -17.74 -13.58 -3.37
CA SER A 164 -16.56 -12.94 -3.97
C SER A 164 -16.34 -11.50 -3.53
N ARG A 165 -17.41 -10.76 -3.24
CA ARG A 165 -17.30 -9.40 -2.71
C ARG A 165 -16.65 -9.39 -1.33
N LYS A 166 -17.13 -10.22 -0.40
CA LYS A 166 -16.63 -10.32 0.98
C LYS A 166 -15.18 -10.82 1.01
N ARG A 167 -14.86 -11.83 0.18
CA ARG A 167 -13.48 -12.32 -0.01
C ARG A 167 -12.53 -11.21 -0.43
N ARG A 168 -12.94 -10.36 -1.38
CA ARG A 168 -12.13 -9.23 -1.84
C ARG A 168 -11.99 -8.14 -0.78
N GLU A 169 -13.06 -7.82 -0.06
CA GLU A 169 -13.02 -6.84 1.04
C GLU A 169 -12.02 -7.31 2.11
N PHE A 170 -12.16 -8.55 2.60
CA PHE A 170 -11.23 -9.14 3.56
C PHE A 170 -9.79 -9.17 3.05
N LEU A 171 -9.55 -9.72 1.85
CA LEU A 171 -8.20 -9.82 1.28
C LEU A 171 -7.54 -8.44 1.13
N CYS A 172 -8.27 -7.44 0.63
CA CYS A 172 -7.72 -6.10 0.42
C CYS A 172 -7.44 -5.37 1.73
N GLU A 173 -8.25 -5.58 2.77
CA GLU A 173 -8.04 -5.01 4.11
C GLU A 173 -6.83 -5.63 4.81
N GLN A 174 -6.68 -6.96 4.72
CA GLN A 174 -5.54 -7.66 5.32
C GLN A 174 -4.22 -7.36 4.61
N LEU A 175 -4.24 -7.20 3.29
CA LEU A 175 -3.05 -6.83 2.51
C LEU A 175 -2.81 -5.31 2.43
N ARG A 176 -3.72 -4.49 2.95
CA ARG A 176 -3.70 -3.02 2.87
C ARG A 176 -3.40 -2.47 1.46
N ILE A 177 -4.05 -3.04 0.43
CA ILE A 177 -3.89 -2.60 -0.98
C ILE A 177 -5.06 -1.74 -1.48
N GLY A 178 -5.93 -1.31 -0.56
CA GLY A 178 -7.15 -0.57 -0.86
C GLY A 178 -8.20 -1.42 -1.58
N TYR A 179 -9.44 -0.95 -1.58
CA TYR A 179 -10.56 -1.66 -2.17
C TYR A 179 -10.41 -1.86 -3.68
N ALA A 180 -10.69 -3.06 -4.20
CA ALA A 180 -10.77 -3.31 -5.63
C ALA A 180 -12.02 -4.13 -5.99
N ASN A 181 -12.76 -3.66 -6.99
CA ASN A 181 -13.92 -4.38 -7.51
C ASN A 181 -13.49 -5.62 -8.34
N GLY A 182 -14.43 -6.51 -8.71
CA GLY A 182 -14.10 -7.75 -9.44
C GLY A 182 -13.41 -7.52 -10.80
N LYS A 183 -13.64 -6.38 -11.46
CA LYS A 183 -12.98 -6.02 -12.72
C LYS A 183 -11.54 -5.52 -12.50
N GLN A 184 -11.24 -5.03 -11.29
CA GLN A 184 -9.98 -4.35 -10.97
C GLN A 184 -9.05 -5.19 -10.10
N ILE A 185 -9.55 -6.20 -9.38
CA ILE A 185 -8.77 -6.98 -8.41
C ILE A 185 -7.51 -7.61 -9.01
N LYS A 186 -7.61 -8.19 -10.22
CA LYS A 186 -6.45 -8.77 -10.93
C LYS A 186 -5.33 -7.74 -11.09
N LYS A 187 -5.71 -6.57 -11.63
CA LYS A 187 -4.78 -5.48 -11.89
C LYS A 187 -4.18 -4.96 -10.60
N ARG A 188 -5.00 -4.77 -9.55
CA ARG A 188 -4.53 -4.32 -8.23
C ARG A 188 -3.49 -5.30 -7.67
N LEU A 189 -3.81 -6.59 -7.57
CA LEU A 189 -2.89 -7.59 -7.03
C LEU A 189 -1.56 -7.65 -7.80
N ASN A 190 -1.62 -7.64 -9.14
CA ASN A 190 -0.41 -7.64 -9.97
C ASN A 190 0.40 -6.35 -9.84
N MET A 191 -0.25 -5.19 -9.75
CA MET A 191 0.44 -3.89 -9.55
C MET A 191 1.19 -3.84 -8.22
N PHE A 192 0.61 -4.39 -7.17
CA PHE A 192 1.24 -4.49 -5.86
C PHE A 192 2.15 -5.72 -5.72
N LYS A 193 2.38 -6.45 -6.83
CA LYS A 193 3.21 -7.67 -6.88
C LYS A 193 2.83 -8.70 -5.81
N ILE A 194 1.54 -8.78 -5.49
CA ILE A 194 1.02 -9.73 -4.51
C ILE A 194 1.16 -11.15 -5.07
N THR A 195 1.81 -12.03 -4.32
CA THR A 195 2.04 -13.42 -4.74
C THR A 195 0.84 -14.30 -4.42
N LYS A 196 0.75 -15.46 -5.10
CA LYS A 196 -0.26 -16.49 -4.79
C LYS A 196 -0.16 -16.94 -3.33
N GLU A 197 1.06 -17.13 -2.84
CA GLU A 197 1.33 -17.51 -1.46
C GLU A 197 0.81 -16.47 -0.46
N GLN A 198 1.00 -15.17 -0.73
CA GLN A 198 0.44 -14.12 0.11
C GLN A 198 -1.09 -14.17 0.15
N ILE A 199 -1.74 -14.40 -1.01
CA ILE A 199 -3.20 -14.56 -1.07
C ILE A 199 -3.62 -15.77 -0.27
N GLU A 200 -2.98 -16.93 -0.48
CA GLU A 200 -3.28 -18.17 0.25
C GLU A 200 -3.14 -17.98 1.76
N ASN A 201 -2.05 -17.37 2.21
CA ASN A 201 -1.79 -17.16 3.63
C ASN A 201 -2.84 -16.25 4.29
N VAL A 202 -3.27 -15.19 3.60
CA VAL A 202 -4.37 -14.34 4.10
C VAL A 202 -5.69 -15.11 4.10
N MET A 203 -6.00 -15.79 3.00
CA MET A 203 -7.29 -16.48 2.81
C MET A 203 -7.47 -17.70 3.71
N LYS A 204 -6.42 -18.22 4.37
CA LYS A 204 -6.53 -19.25 5.43
C LYS A 204 -7.41 -18.80 6.61
N ASN A 205 -7.49 -17.49 6.85
CA ASN A 205 -8.22 -16.90 7.97
C ASN A 205 -9.55 -16.23 7.56
N TYR A 206 -10.01 -16.45 6.31
CA TYR A 206 -11.28 -15.95 5.79
C TYR A 206 -12.44 -16.90 6.10
#